data_AF-A0AAF0YDJ1-F1
#
_entry.id   AF-A0AAF0YDJ1-F1
#
_cell.length_a   1.000
_cell.length_b   1.000
_cell.length_c   1.000
_cell.angle_alpha   90.00
_cell.angle_beta   90.00
_cell.angle_gamma   90.00
#
_symmetry.space_group_name_H-M   'P 1'
#
loop_
_entity.id
_entity.type
_entity.pdbx_description
1 polymer ?
#
loop_
_entity_poly.entity_id
_entity_poly.type
_entity_poly.pdbx_seq_one_letter_code
_entity_poly.pdbx_strand_id
1 'polypeptide(L)'
;MRSAARTLLQTIPRQLYRPSALPTPRLYTLRAMSAAASPTSTPPPKRVRAESPSADVKEEAAMNSTVDPSSSKPAPKQQQQQRKNNGPQGKGKRKRNRRVLPDPYSPGDILYHDVVDFLGKEYTDAVLAKGDDSEWDAPVELERFSEIELTVGVMTVSGESLSLYEKDGKKWAIVVPFAHPGDKIRAKIIQNQRFSTSADLVEIVEYCDDLRGGEGDRRKNPEAGCKYFGECGGCQLQPVPYALQLKHKQRTVDLAYKRYSLLDAAKVPEILPTIASPKQWAYRTKITPHFDAVPKWAKAQEAAKEENPEDASLNAERTWTCKIGFDRKGMPGVLDIEECPIATDVLNAKLGPERQRIKETISTFKRGATLLLRDSLPAPDPLPSKEKPFDVSTFDANTPHIAVTNHKEAVYEKVGDYLFSFSAGSFFQNNNSILIPLTDYVKKAIFPPGSTAKRPTHLVDTYCGSGLFGITLSPEFERIAGVDVSPEGIAAAGKNAGMNGLQDKTTWLCGKAEDIFGGLAEKGFGGEHSCIVIDPPRKGCDTPFLEQFLNFKPLTAVYVSCNVHTQARDIGWLINESEKRGEGKWRYELESLRGFDLFPQTAHVESVGVLRLVETN
;
A
#
# COMPACT_ATOMS: atom_id res chain seq x y z
N MET A 1 9.32 50.44 8.66
CA MET A 1 8.82 51.36 9.72
C MET A 1 7.48 50.80 10.21
N ARG A 2 7.50 49.94 11.23
CA ARG A 2 7.08 50.22 12.61
C ARG A 2 5.68 50.85 12.75
N SER A 3 4.77 50.02 13.27
CA SER A 3 3.79 50.32 14.34
C SER A 3 2.59 51.22 14.02
N ALA A 4 1.39 50.63 14.04
CA ALA A 4 0.44 50.87 15.14
C ALA A 4 -0.65 49.79 15.18
N ALA A 5 -0.78 49.18 16.35
CA ALA A 5 -1.77 48.20 16.71
C ALA A 5 -2.98 48.87 17.38
N ARG A 6 -4.01 48.03 17.59
CA ARG A 6 -4.88 47.97 18.78
C ARG A 6 -6.16 48.83 18.80
N THR A 7 -7.30 48.12 18.74
CA THR A 7 -8.27 47.92 19.85
C THR A 7 -9.71 48.09 19.38
N LEU A 8 -10.50 47.00 19.43
CA LEU A 8 -11.91 47.03 19.86
C LEU A 8 -12.35 45.59 20.16
N LEU A 9 -12.40 45.29 21.47
CA LEU A 9 -13.01 44.13 22.11
C LEU A 9 -14.03 44.68 23.11
N GLN A 10 -14.98 43.83 23.50
CA GLN A 10 -16.08 43.98 24.47
C GLN A 10 -17.40 44.43 23.80
N THR A 11 -18.52 43.73 23.94
CA THR A 11 -19.12 43.08 25.12
C THR A 11 -20.20 42.07 24.69
N ILE A 12 -20.50 41.07 25.55
CA ILE A 12 -21.80 40.38 25.83
C ILE A 12 -21.51 38.97 26.43
N PRO A 13 -22.28 38.47 27.42
CA PRO A 13 -21.72 38.00 28.69
C PRO A 13 -21.73 36.48 28.94
N ARG A 14 -20.84 36.06 29.86
CA ARG A 14 -20.78 34.73 30.49
C ARG A 14 -21.95 34.56 31.46
N GLN A 15 -22.74 33.50 31.27
CA GLN A 15 -23.56 32.91 32.33
C GLN A 15 -23.16 31.45 32.61
N LEU A 16 -23.07 31.22 33.91
CA LEU A 16 -22.77 30.00 34.67
C LEU A 16 -23.54 28.76 34.21
N TYR A 17 -22.86 27.62 34.11
CA TYR A 17 -23.48 26.30 34.14
C TYR A 17 -22.86 25.46 35.27
N ARG A 18 -23.66 25.21 36.31
CA ARG A 18 -23.42 24.18 37.35
C ARG A 18 -24.06 22.86 36.88
N PRO A 19 -23.48 21.69 37.18
CA PRO A 19 -24.10 20.41 36.87
C PRO A 19 -25.14 20.05 37.95
N SER A 20 -26.37 19.75 37.52
CA SER A 20 -27.46 19.19 38.34
C SER A 20 -27.48 17.66 38.25
N ALA A 21 -27.64 17.02 39.40
CA ALA A 21 -27.65 15.58 39.58
C ALA A 21 -29.04 14.93 39.40
N LEU A 22 -29.00 13.60 39.15
CA LEU A 22 -30.02 12.54 39.32
C LEU A 22 -31.04 12.33 38.18
N PRO A 23 -31.65 11.11 38.00
CA PRO A 23 -31.64 9.94 38.89
C PRO A 23 -31.30 8.57 38.23
N THR A 24 -31.03 7.59 39.11
CA THR A 24 -30.93 6.14 38.84
C THR A 24 -32.26 5.52 38.36
N PRO A 25 -32.23 4.54 37.44
CA PRO A 25 -33.35 3.62 37.24
C PRO A 25 -33.15 2.30 37.99
N ARG A 26 -34.29 1.78 38.42
CA ARG A 26 -34.52 0.64 39.30
C ARG A 26 -34.15 -0.71 38.69
N LEU A 27 -33.64 -1.58 39.55
CA LEU A 27 -33.63 -3.04 39.43
C LEU A 27 -35.06 -3.57 39.23
N TYR A 28 -35.26 -4.35 38.18
CA TYR A 28 -36.34 -5.34 38.08
C TYR A 28 -35.73 -6.74 38.11
N THR A 29 -36.16 -7.52 39.09
CA THR A 29 -35.90 -8.96 39.24
C THR A 29 -37.02 -9.79 38.64
N LEU A 30 -36.70 -11.08 38.41
CA LEU A 30 -37.51 -12.24 38.01
C LEU A 30 -37.50 -12.49 36.48
N ARG A 31 -37.26 -13.71 35.97
CA ARG A 31 -37.37 -15.05 36.55
C ARG A 31 -36.53 -16.05 35.72
N ALA A 32 -35.88 -16.99 36.40
CA ALA A 32 -35.18 -18.11 35.79
C ALA A 32 -36.15 -19.13 35.17
N MET A 33 -35.82 -19.66 33.98
CA MET A 33 -36.25 -20.99 33.52
C MET A 33 -35.15 -21.67 32.68
N SER A 34 -34.56 -22.69 33.31
CA SER A 34 -34.04 -23.97 32.83
C SER A 34 -33.25 -24.09 31.51
N ALA A 35 -31.96 -24.40 31.71
CA ALA A 35 -31.04 -25.29 31.00
C ALA A 35 -31.54 -26.13 29.80
N ALA A 36 -30.74 -26.12 28.71
CA ALA A 36 -30.49 -27.27 27.86
C ALA A 36 -29.04 -27.23 27.28
N ALA A 37 -28.28 -28.26 27.65
CA ALA A 37 -27.00 -28.79 27.20
C ALA A 37 -26.18 -28.12 26.06
N SER A 38 -24.90 -27.87 26.38
CA SER A 38 -23.77 -27.75 25.44
C SER A 38 -23.44 -29.09 24.75
N PRO A 39 -23.02 -29.10 23.48
CA PRO A 39 -22.16 -30.14 22.96
C PRO A 39 -20.71 -29.64 22.85
N THR A 40 -19.85 -30.47 23.43
CA THR A 40 -18.39 -30.41 23.48
C THR A 40 -17.73 -30.53 22.10
N SER A 41 -16.57 -29.88 22.00
CA SER A 41 -15.65 -29.87 20.88
C SER A 41 -15.18 -31.25 20.42
N THR A 42 -15.05 -31.43 19.11
CA THR A 42 -14.08 -32.36 18.50
C THR A 42 -13.12 -31.58 17.60
N PRO A 43 -11.81 -31.89 17.61
CA PRO A 43 -10.81 -31.21 16.78
C PRO A 43 -10.93 -31.64 15.31
N PRO A 44 -10.66 -30.74 14.34
CA PRO A 44 -10.71 -31.09 12.93
C PRO A 44 -9.55 -32.03 12.54
N PRO A 45 -9.75 -32.93 11.57
CA PRO A 45 -8.75 -33.92 11.17
C PRO A 45 -7.53 -33.29 10.50
N LYS A 46 -6.39 -33.99 10.60
CA LYS A 46 -5.09 -33.66 10.00
C LYS A 46 -5.24 -33.40 8.49
N ARG A 47 -4.74 -32.26 8.02
CA ARG A 47 -4.59 -31.94 6.60
C ARG A 47 -3.70 -32.98 5.91
N VAL A 48 -4.28 -33.70 4.95
CA VAL A 48 -3.55 -34.36 3.87
C VAL A 48 -3.13 -33.30 2.86
N ARG A 49 -1.87 -33.40 2.42
CA ARG A 49 -1.25 -32.52 1.43
C ARG A 49 -1.89 -32.80 0.07
N ALA A 50 -2.59 -31.82 -0.50
CA ALA A 50 -2.98 -31.84 -1.90
C ALA A 50 -1.73 -31.53 -2.74
N GLU A 51 -1.34 -32.49 -3.56
CA GLU A 51 -0.32 -32.34 -4.60
C GLU A 51 -0.90 -31.49 -5.74
N SER A 52 -0.07 -30.59 -6.27
CA SER A 52 -0.37 -29.77 -7.44
C SER A 52 -0.61 -30.67 -8.66
N PRO A 53 -1.68 -30.48 -9.45
CA PRO A 53 -1.79 -31.15 -10.75
C PRO A 53 -0.87 -30.45 -11.75
N SER A 54 0.13 -31.17 -12.24
CA SER A 54 0.77 -30.90 -13.52
C SER A 54 -0.21 -31.31 -14.62
N ALA A 55 -0.67 -30.34 -15.43
CA ALA A 55 -1.44 -30.61 -16.63
C ALA A 55 -0.55 -30.37 -17.85
N ASP A 56 0.00 -31.46 -18.39
CA ASP A 56 0.36 -31.55 -19.80
C ASP A 56 -0.92 -31.92 -20.56
N VAL A 57 -1.36 -31.05 -21.47
CA VAL A 57 -2.33 -31.39 -22.52
C VAL A 57 -1.56 -31.46 -23.83
N LYS A 58 -1.60 -32.65 -24.45
CA LYS A 58 -1.23 -32.85 -25.85
C LYS A 58 -2.43 -32.51 -26.73
N GLU A 59 -2.18 -31.82 -27.84
CA GLU A 59 -2.96 -31.96 -29.06
C GLU A 59 -2.01 -32.00 -30.27
N GLU A 60 -2.46 -32.68 -31.32
CA GLU A 60 -1.71 -33.41 -32.33
C GLU A 60 -1.15 -32.55 -33.48
N ALA A 61 0.00 -32.95 -34.04
CA ALA A 61 0.25 -32.93 -35.50
C ALA A 61 1.41 -33.85 -35.91
N ALA A 62 1.03 -34.90 -36.66
CA ALA A 62 1.70 -35.52 -37.81
C ALA A 62 3.13 -36.14 -37.75
N MET A 63 3.13 -37.44 -38.13
CA MET A 63 4.05 -38.17 -39.03
C MET A 63 5.20 -39.03 -38.48
N ASN A 64 4.96 -40.35 -38.58
CA ASN A 64 5.81 -41.48 -39.01
C ASN A 64 7.13 -41.77 -38.27
N SER A 65 7.21 -42.89 -37.55
CA SER A 65 7.57 -44.22 -38.11
C SER A 65 7.86 -45.24 -37.00
N THR A 66 7.13 -46.36 -37.05
CA THR A 66 7.48 -47.77 -36.71
C THR A 66 8.71 -48.06 -35.83
N VAL A 67 8.52 -48.80 -34.71
CA VAL A 67 8.86 -50.24 -34.48
C VAL A 67 8.84 -50.53 -32.96
N ASP A 68 8.23 -51.65 -32.58
CA ASP A 68 7.98 -52.16 -31.21
C ASP A 68 8.98 -53.34 -30.90
N PRO A 69 8.90 -54.09 -29.78
CA PRO A 69 9.46 -53.84 -28.44
C PRO A 69 10.42 -54.95 -27.93
N SER A 70 11.03 -54.81 -26.75
CA SER A 70 11.18 -55.95 -25.80
C SER A 70 11.65 -55.56 -24.37
N SER A 71 10.95 -56.12 -23.38
CA SER A 71 11.37 -56.69 -22.06
C SER A 71 12.56 -56.07 -21.30
N SER A 72 12.58 -55.88 -19.97
CA SER A 72 11.98 -56.60 -18.84
C SER A 72 12.32 -55.86 -17.53
N LYS A 73 11.43 -55.93 -16.53
CA LYS A 73 11.67 -55.60 -15.10
C LYS A 73 12.80 -56.47 -14.50
N PRO A 74 13.56 -56.06 -13.46
CA PRO A 74 13.06 -56.10 -12.06
C PRO A 74 13.61 -55.05 -11.07
N ALA A 75 12.91 -54.92 -9.93
CA ALA A 75 13.27 -54.16 -8.73
C ALA A 75 14.17 -55.00 -7.77
N PRO A 76 14.43 -54.58 -6.51
CA PRO A 76 15.29 -53.48 -6.05
C PRO A 76 16.40 -53.98 -5.09
N LYS A 77 17.51 -53.24 -4.89
CA LYS A 77 18.45 -53.50 -3.78
C LYS A 77 18.90 -52.23 -3.04
N GLN A 78 18.94 -52.42 -1.73
CA GLN A 78 19.23 -51.51 -0.62
C GLN A 78 20.62 -50.87 -0.71
N GLN A 79 20.73 -49.58 -0.39
CA GLN A 79 22.01 -48.89 -0.20
C GLN A 79 22.34 -48.78 1.30
N GLN A 80 23.42 -49.46 1.70
CA GLN A 80 24.11 -49.24 2.95
C GLN A 80 25.04 -48.02 2.85
N GLN A 81 25.07 -47.25 3.93
CA GLN A 81 25.95 -46.11 4.18
C GLN A 81 27.43 -46.52 4.24
N GLN A 82 28.29 -45.79 3.54
CA GLN A 82 29.72 -45.71 3.86
C GLN A 82 30.14 -44.25 4.04
N ARG A 83 30.60 -43.95 5.25
CA ARG A 83 31.28 -42.71 5.63
C ARG A 83 32.67 -42.67 4.97
N LYS A 84 33.05 -41.52 4.39
CA LYS A 84 34.44 -41.21 4.04
C LYS A 84 34.86 -39.87 4.64
N ASN A 85 36.09 -39.90 5.17
CA ASN A 85 36.74 -38.94 6.04
C ASN A 85 36.99 -37.56 5.41
N ASN A 86 36.91 -36.54 6.28
CA ASN A 86 37.29 -35.15 6.02
C ASN A 86 38.82 -35.00 5.92
N GLY A 87 39.30 -34.54 4.77
CA GLY A 87 40.59 -33.86 4.65
C GLY A 87 40.45 -32.36 4.95
N PRO A 88 41.54 -31.64 5.26
CA PRO A 88 41.48 -30.26 5.72
C PRO A 88 40.97 -29.35 4.60
N GLN A 89 39.75 -28.84 4.77
CA GLN A 89 39.14 -27.88 3.85
C GLN A 89 39.98 -26.60 3.82
N GLY A 90 40.58 -26.33 2.66
CA GLY A 90 41.14 -25.04 2.35
C GLY A 90 40.10 -23.96 2.62
N LYS A 91 40.52 -22.88 3.30
CA LYS A 91 39.71 -21.70 3.59
C LYS A 91 39.02 -21.22 2.31
N GLY A 92 37.75 -21.59 2.13
CA GLY A 92 36.93 -21.09 1.05
C GLY A 92 36.89 -19.57 1.18
N LYS A 93 37.44 -18.86 0.18
CA LYS A 93 37.21 -17.43 0.01
C LYS A 93 35.70 -17.21 0.11
N ARG A 94 35.24 -16.51 1.15
CA ARG A 94 33.87 -16.00 1.23
C ARG A 94 33.58 -15.36 -0.14
N LYS A 95 32.64 -15.92 -0.90
CA LYS A 95 32.09 -15.25 -2.09
C LYS A 95 31.72 -13.84 -1.62
N ARG A 96 32.43 -12.81 -2.08
CA ARG A 96 31.97 -11.42 -1.92
C ARG A 96 30.52 -11.42 -2.40
N ASN A 97 29.60 -10.96 -1.56
CA ASN A 97 28.22 -10.77 -1.98
C ASN A 97 28.26 -9.98 -3.28
N ARG A 98 27.73 -10.56 -4.36
CA ARG A 98 27.70 -9.94 -5.67
C ARG A 98 27.03 -8.58 -5.49
N ARG A 99 27.67 -7.50 -5.95
CA ARG A 99 27.07 -6.16 -6.01
C ARG A 99 25.94 -6.25 -7.03
N VAL A 100 24.69 -6.20 -6.57
CA VAL A 100 23.49 -6.34 -7.39
C VAL A 100 22.82 -4.97 -7.48
N LEU A 101 22.52 -4.54 -8.69
CA LEU A 101 21.76 -3.33 -8.93
C LEU A 101 20.32 -3.53 -8.44
N PRO A 102 19.67 -2.49 -7.91
CA PRO A 102 18.26 -2.56 -7.56
C PRO A 102 17.42 -2.99 -8.77
N ASP A 103 16.37 -3.77 -8.52
CA ASP A 103 15.39 -4.09 -9.56
C ASP A 103 14.71 -2.79 -10.04
N PRO A 104 14.48 -2.60 -11.36
CA PRO A 104 13.82 -1.40 -11.88
C PRO A 104 12.49 -1.12 -11.18
N TYR A 105 12.20 0.15 -10.90
CA TYR A 105 10.97 0.61 -10.24
C TYR A 105 10.79 0.10 -8.79
N SER A 106 11.78 -0.61 -8.23
CA SER A 106 11.78 -1.00 -6.83
C SER A 106 12.08 0.20 -5.91
N PRO A 107 11.76 0.12 -4.61
CA PRO A 107 12.17 1.15 -3.65
C PRO A 107 13.66 1.49 -3.68
N GLY A 108 14.52 0.49 -3.97
CA GLY A 108 15.96 0.69 -4.09
C GLY A 108 16.36 1.47 -5.35
N ASP A 109 15.67 1.23 -6.46
CA ASP A 109 15.88 1.97 -7.71
C ASP A 109 15.42 3.43 -7.59
N ILE A 110 14.26 3.65 -6.98
CA ILE A 110 13.73 4.99 -6.70
C ILE A 110 14.70 5.78 -5.81
N LEU A 111 15.22 5.15 -4.74
CA LEU A 111 16.23 5.75 -3.87
C LEU A 111 17.53 6.05 -4.63
N TYR A 112 17.97 5.15 -5.51
CA TYR A 112 19.16 5.37 -6.33
C TYR A 112 19.02 6.64 -7.19
N HIS A 113 17.86 6.84 -7.83
CA HIS A 113 17.62 8.06 -8.60
C HIS A 113 17.56 9.33 -7.73
N ASP A 114 16.98 9.27 -6.52
CA ASP A 114 17.05 10.39 -5.58
C ASP A 114 18.49 10.73 -5.16
N VAL A 115 19.33 9.70 -4.96
CA VAL A 115 20.75 9.87 -4.65
C VAL A 115 21.51 10.48 -5.84
N VAL A 116 21.26 10.01 -7.07
CA VAL A 116 21.88 10.56 -8.28
C VAL A 116 21.53 12.04 -8.46
N ASP A 117 20.24 12.38 -8.35
CA ASP A 117 19.80 13.77 -8.47
C ASP A 117 20.41 14.66 -7.37
N PHE A 118 20.58 14.11 -6.16
CA PHE A 118 21.19 14.83 -5.04
C PHE A 118 22.70 15.05 -5.18
N LEU A 119 23.43 14.03 -5.66
CA LEU A 119 24.89 14.13 -5.84
C LEU A 119 25.29 14.87 -7.13
N GLY A 120 24.36 14.97 -8.09
CA GLY A 120 24.55 15.56 -9.40
C GLY A 120 24.93 14.51 -10.45
N LYS A 121 24.19 14.50 -11.57
CA LYS A 121 24.32 13.50 -12.62
C LYS A 121 25.71 13.49 -13.25
N GLU A 122 26.32 14.67 -13.45
CA GLU A 122 27.66 14.79 -14.00
C GLU A 122 28.71 14.12 -13.11
N TYR A 123 28.58 14.28 -11.80
CA TYR A 123 29.47 13.64 -10.84
C TYR A 123 29.27 12.12 -10.85
N THR A 124 28.03 11.64 -10.77
CA THR A 124 27.77 10.20 -10.75
C THR A 124 28.20 9.52 -12.05
N ASP A 125 27.95 10.15 -13.20
CA ASP A 125 28.38 9.63 -14.50
C ASP A 125 29.91 9.57 -14.61
N ALA A 126 30.61 10.60 -14.13
CA ALA A 126 32.08 10.62 -14.09
C ALA A 126 32.66 9.53 -13.17
N VAL A 127 31.99 9.21 -12.07
CA VAL A 127 32.38 8.08 -11.20
C VAL A 127 32.14 6.75 -11.91
N LEU A 128 30.96 6.54 -12.50
CA LEU A 128 30.63 5.30 -13.23
C LEU A 128 31.56 5.07 -14.43
N ALA A 129 31.95 6.13 -15.13
CA ALA A 129 32.85 6.06 -16.27
C ALA A 129 34.24 5.50 -15.95
N LYS A 130 34.67 5.53 -14.67
CA LYS A 130 35.93 4.91 -14.25
C LYS A 130 35.92 3.39 -14.35
N GLY A 131 34.74 2.77 -14.20
CA GLY A 131 34.59 1.31 -14.22
C GLY A 131 35.38 0.58 -13.12
N ASP A 132 35.73 1.29 -12.05
CA ASP A 132 36.57 0.82 -10.93
C ASP A 132 35.75 0.48 -9.68
N ASP A 133 34.41 0.42 -9.81
CA ASP A 133 33.50 0.03 -8.76
C ASP A 133 33.45 1.03 -7.56
N SER A 134 34.04 2.22 -7.74
CA SER A 134 34.15 3.27 -6.71
C SER A 134 32.81 3.85 -6.25
N GLU A 135 31.73 3.60 -7.00
CA GLU A 135 30.36 3.89 -6.62
C GLU A 135 29.84 2.98 -5.50
N TRP A 136 30.55 1.93 -5.12
CA TRP A 136 30.19 1.04 -4.01
C TRP A 136 31.09 1.17 -2.79
N ASP A 137 32.20 1.89 -2.95
CA ASP A 137 33.24 2.01 -1.94
C ASP A 137 33.01 3.27 -1.12
N ALA A 138 32.19 3.19 -0.07
CA ALA A 138 31.98 4.31 0.84
C ALA A 138 33.32 4.83 1.43
N PRO A 139 33.44 6.13 1.75
CA PRO A 139 34.57 6.67 2.50
C PRO A 139 34.89 5.84 3.76
N VAL A 140 36.18 5.68 4.06
CA VAL A 140 36.67 4.75 5.10
C VAL A 140 36.13 5.10 6.49
N GLU A 141 35.84 6.38 6.71
CA GLU A 141 35.31 6.92 7.97
C GLU A 141 33.86 6.50 8.23
N LEU A 142 33.14 6.06 7.20
CA LEU A 142 31.77 5.55 7.31
C LEU A 142 31.78 4.07 7.70
N GLU A 143 32.44 3.78 8.82
CA GLU A 143 32.51 2.44 9.38
C GLU A 143 31.15 2.03 9.96
N ARG A 144 30.80 0.75 9.80
CA ARG A 144 29.53 0.23 10.32
C ARG A 144 29.44 0.44 11.83
N PHE A 145 28.31 1.01 12.27
CA PHE A 145 27.96 1.39 13.64
C PHE A 145 28.71 2.59 14.22
N SER A 146 29.55 3.27 13.43
CA SER A 146 30.04 4.60 13.81
C SER A 146 28.90 5.62 13.81
N GLU A 147 29.07 6.70 14.56
CA GLU A 147 28.14 7.83 14.59
C GLU A 147 28.78 9.04 13.92
N ILE A 148 27.97 9.79 13.19
CA ILE A 148 28.39 10.98 12.47
C ILE A 148 27.36 12.10 12.65
N GLU A 149 27.83 13.34 12.73
CA GLU A 149 26.99 14.52 12.71
C GLU A 149 26.93 15.12 11.29
N LEU A 150 25.72 15.41 10.83
CA LEU A 150 25.44 15.88 9.48
C LEU A 150 24.36 16.96 9.51
N THR A 151 24.37 17.83 8.50
CA THR A 151 23.24 18.71 8.21
C THR A 151 22.44 18.11 7.06
N VAL A 152 21.13 17.96 7.26
CA VAL A 152 20.25 17.38 6.26
C VAL A 152 20.08 18.33 5.09
N GLY A 153 20.29 17.81 3.87
CA GLY A 153 20.15 18.58 2.63
C GLY A 153 18.74 18.54 2.06
N VAL A 154 18.28 17.34 1.68
CA VAL A 154 16.99 17.16 0.98
C VAL A 154 16.21 15.96 1.52
N MET A 155 14.96 15.80 1.08
CA MET A 155 14.11 14.64 1.37
C MET A 155 13.87 13.82 0.10
N THR A 156 14.01 12.50 0.20
CA THR A 156 13.68 11.52 -0.85
C THR A 156 12.18 11.50 -1.10
N VAL A 157 11.75 11.01 -2.26
CA VAL A 157 10.30 10.88 -2.54
C VAL A 157 9.59 9.95 -1.55
N SER A 158 10.33 9.03 -0.94
CA SER A 158 9.87 8.07 0.07
C SER A 158 9.86 8.61 1.50
N GLY A 159 10.36 9.84 1.73
CA GLY A 159 10.31 10.52 3.03
C GLY A 159 11.49 10.27 3.96
N GLU A 160 12.57 9.64 3.47
CA GLU A 160 13.87 9.68 4.14
C GLU A 160 14.61 10.98 3.81
N SER A 161 15.59 11.32 4.63
CA SER A 161 16.49 12.44 4.37
C SER A 161 17.75 12.00 3.64
N LEU A 162 18.33 12.90 2.84
CA LEU A 162 19.66 12.79 2.27
C LEU A 162 20.56 13.90 2.81
N SER A 163 21.72 13.50 3.31
CA SER A 163 22.79 14.41 3.74
C SER A 163 24.04 14.17 2.90
N LEU A 164 24.75 15.24 2.56
CA LEU A 164 26.01 15.15 1.81
C LEU A 164 27.15 14.86 2.78
N TYR A 165 27.90 13.79 2.52
CA TYR A 165 29.22 13.57 3.08
C TYR A 165 30.26 13.77 1.99
N GLU A 166 31.19 14.71 2.18
CA GLU A 166 32.24 15.01 1.22
C GLU A 166 33.61 14.91 1.89
N LYS A 167 34.50 14.12 1.30
CA LYS A 167 35.90 14.00 1.73
C LYS A 167 36.80 13.72 0.54
N ASP A 168 37.93 14.41 0.46
CA ASP A 168 38.93 14.27 -0.60
C ASP A 168 38.33 14.35 -2.02
N GLY A 169 37.34 15.24 -2.20
CA GLY A 169 36.59 15.42 -3.45
C GLY A 169 35.58 14.31 -3.78
N LYS A 170 35.45 13.29 -2.92
CA LYS A 170 34.43 12.24 -3.03
C LYS A 170 33.16 12.67 -2.32
N LYS A 171 32.08 12.83 -3.09
CA LYS A 171 30.72 13.05 -2.61
C LYS A 171 30.01 11.71 -2.37
N TRP A 172 29.29 11.62 -1.26
CA TRP A 172 28.57 10.42 -0.83
C TRP A 172 27.27 10.80 -0.11
N ALA A 173 26.18 10.06 -0.34
CA ALA A 173 24.89 10.36 0.26
C ALA A 173 24.66 9.53 1.55
N ILE A 174 24.23 10.18 2.63
CA ILE A 174 23.80 9.49 3.85
C ILE A 174 22.28 9.55 3.93
N VAL A 175 21.64 8.37 3.97
CA VAL A 175 20.19 8.20 3.97
C VAL A 175 19.71 7.96 5.41
N VAL A 176 18.90 8.86 5.96
CA VAL A 176 18.45 8.78 7.36
C VAL A 176 16.93 8.99 7.45
N PRO A 177 16.16 8.10 8.12
CA PRO A 177 14.72 8.31 8.29
C PRO A 177 14.40 9.42 9.29
N PHE A 178 13.19 10.00 9.20
CA PHE A 178 12.58 10.93 10.16
C PHE A 178 13.24 12.31 10.38
N ALA A 179 14.40 12.56 9.76
CA ALA A 179 15.02 13.87 9.69
C ALA A 179 14.51 14.67 8.48
N HIS A 180 14.56 16.00 8.56
CA HIS A 180 14.07 16.89 7.51
C HIS A 180 15.15 17.89 7.10
N PRO A 181 15.10 18.41 5.86
CA PRO A 181 16.00 19.46 5.36
C PRO A 181 16.28 20.58 6.37
N GLY A 182 17.56 20.86 6.57
CA GLY A 182 18.07 21.84 7.52
C GLY A 182 18.31 21.31 8.94
N ASP A 183 17.75 20.17 9.34
CA ASP A 183 18.04 19.58 10.64
C ASP A 183 19.54 19.26 10.76
N LYS A 184 20.13 19.48 11.95
CA LYS A 184 21.41 18.88 12.32
C LYS A 184 21.14 17.60 13.09
N ILE A 185 21.70 16.50 12.63
CA ILE A 185 21.41 15.17 13.16
C ILE A 185 22.69 14.45 13.56
N ARG A 186 22.56 13.57 14.56
CA ARG A 186 23.51 12.48 14.78
C ARG A 186 22.91 11.21 14.21
N ALA A 187 23.65 10.53 13.34
CA ALA A 187 23.20 9.33 12.65
C ALA A 187 24.20 8.18 12.83
N LYS A 188 23.69 6.96 12.98
CA LYS A 188 24.48 5.74 13.16
C LYS A 188 24.55 4.96 11.87
N ILE A 189 25.75 4.75 11.35
CA ILE A 189 25.98 4.05 10.08
C ILE A 189 25.57 2.58 10.15
N ILE A 190 24.75 2.10 9.20
CA ILE A 190 24.25 0.72 9.18
C ILE A 190 24.79 -0.09 8.01
N GLN A 191 24.60 0.41 6.78
CA GLN A 191 24.90 -0.36 5.57
C GLN A 191 25.27 0.55 4.40
N ASN A 192 26.39 0.22 3.74
CA ASN A 192 26.82 0.88 2.52
C ASN A 192 26.11 0.27 1.31
N GLN A 193 25.72 1.13 0.38
CA GLN A 193 25.00 0.85 -0.85
C GLN A 193 25.67 1.62 -2.00
N ARG A 194 25.10 1.55 -3.21
CA ARG A 194 25.62 2.28 -4.37
C ARG A 194 25.43 3.79 -4.15
N PHE A 195 26.52 4.55 -4.16
CA PHE A 195 26.62 6.00 -3.92
C PHE A 195 26.12 6.49 -2.56
N SER A 196 25.63 5.59 -1.71
CA SER A 196 24.98 5.98 -0.47
C SER A 196 25.25 5.02 0.67
N THR A 197 24.93 5.48 1.87
CA THR A 197 24.99 4.71 3.11
C THR A 197 23.69 4.94 3.86
N SER A 198 23.00 3.86 4.23
CA SER A 198 21.85 3.94 5.13
C SER A 198 22.33 4.06 6.58
N ALA A 199 21.72 4.97 7.33
CA ALA A 199 22.00 5.19 8.74
C ALA A 199 20.69 5.34 9.55
N ASP A 200 20.74 4.95 10.81
CA ASP A 200 19.65 5.15 11.76
C ASP A 200 19.79 6.52 12.42
N LEU A 201 18.66 7.21 12.63
CA LEU A 201 18.64 8.46 13.39
C LEU A 201 18.91 8.17 14.87
N VAL A 202 19.96 8.77 15.44
CA VAL A 202 20.24 8.70 16.88
C VAL A 202 19.49 9.81 17.59
N GLU A 203 19.70 11.05 17.15
CA GLU A 203 19.00 12.23 17.66
C GLU A 203 19.04 13.38 16.64
N ILE A 204 18.14 14.34 16.82
CA ILE A 204 18.19 15.63 16.14
C ILE A 204 18.82 16.63 17.11
N VAL A 205 20.04 17.05 16.80
CA VAL A 205 20.84 17.97 17.62
C VAL A 205 20.27 19.38 17.53
N GLU A 206 19.88 19.81 16.33
CA GLU A 206 19.25 21.11 16.08
C GLU A 206 18.13 20.95 15.06
N TYR A 207 16.94 21.42 15.41
CA TYR A 207 15.77 21.34 14.53
C TYR A 207 15.71 22.54 13.60
N CYS A 208 15.46 22.29 12.32
CA CYS A 208 15.04 23.32 11.37
C CYS A 208 13.51 23.39 11.33
N ASP A 209 12.95 24.60 11.39
CA ASP A 209 11.51 24.80 11.43
C ASP A 209 10.84 24.90 10.04
N ASP A 210 11.60 25.00 8.94
CA ASP A 210 11.09 25.24 7.58
C ASP A 210 10.14 24.14 7.08
N LEU A 211 10.41 22.88 7.44
CA LEU A 211 9.59 21.72 7.08
C LEU A 211 8.94 21.05 8.30
N ARG A 212 8.83 21.78 9.40
CA ARG A 212 8.26 21.28 10.66
C ARG A 212 7.10 22.16 11.15
N GLY A 213 6.50 21.80 12.28
CA GLY A 213 5.36 22.52 12.85
C GLY A 213 4.00 22.18 12.25
N GLY A 214 3.90 21.07 11.53
CA GLY A 214 2.61 20.47 11.19
C GLY A 214 1.85 19.99 12.43
N GLU A 215 0.57 19.65 12.26
CA GLU A 215 -0.30 19.21 13.36
C GLU A 215 0.28 17.98 14.09
N GLY A 216 0.93 17.06 13.38
CA GLY A 216 1.59 15.89 13.95
C GLY A 216 2.97 16.16 14.57
N ASP A 217 3.46 17.40 14.58
CA ASP A 217 4.73 17.76 15.23
C ASP A 217 4.58 17.82 16.74
N ARG A 218 4.89 16.70 17.41
CA ARG A 218 4.77 16.55 18.87
C ARG A 218 5.67 17.47 19.69
N ARG A 219 6.66 18.13 19.08
CA ARG A 219 7.46 19.16 19.76
C ARG A 219 6.65 20.42 20.04
N LYS A 220 5.76 20.77 19.09
CA LYS A 220 4.88 21.95 19.19
C LYS A 220 3.50 21.56 19.74
N ASN A 221 3.05 20.34 19.45
CA ASN A 221 1.74 19.81 19.85
C ASN A 221 1.88 18.46 20.59
N PRO A 222 2.30 18.43 21.87
CA PRO A 222 2.57 17.17 22.59
C PRO A 222 1.42 16.18 22.67
N GLU A 223 0.18 16.67 22.62
CA GLU A 223 -1.04 15.84 22.64
C GLU A 223 -1.53 15.41 21.25
N ALA A 224 -0.96 15.98 20.17
CA ALA A 224 -1.34 15.65 18.80
C ALA A 224 -0.39 14.61 18.17
N GLY A 225 -0.76 14.10 17.00
CA GLY A 225 0.06 13.15 16.25
C GLY A 225 0.31 11.82 16.97
N CYS A 226 1.31 11.07 16.50
CA CYS A 226 1.61 9.72 16.98
C CYS A 226 2.82 9.69 17.91
N LYS A 227 2.64 9.21 19.15
CA LYS A 227 3.74 9.03 20.11
C LYS A 227 4.83 8.03 19.67
N TYR A 228 4.53 7.20 18.67
CA TYR A 228 5.45 6.23 18.08
C TYR A 228 6.16 6.73 16.81
N PHE A 229 5.87 7.96 16.36
CA PHE A 229 6.56 8.55 15.22
C PHE A 229 8.06 8.70 15.54
N GLY A 230 8.93 8.35 14.58
CA GLY A 230 10.37 8.25 14.80
C GLY A 230 10.86 6.82 15.04
N GLU A 231 9.95 5.88 15.31
CA GLU A 231 10.28 4.45 15.44
C GLU A 231 9.41 3.58 14.53
N CYS A 232 8.10 3.84 14.48
CA CYS A 232 7.16 3.09 13.64
C CYS A 232 7.43 3.34 12.15
N GLY A 233 7.49 2.28 11.34
CA GLY A 233 7.68 2.39 9.89
C GLY A 233 6.49 2.92 9.10
N GLY A 234 5.36 3.20 9.75
CA GLY A 234 4.09 3.49 9.07
C GLY A 234 3.96 4.91 8.49
N CYS A 235 4.49 5.94 9.15
CA CYS A 235 4.33 7.34 8.75
C CYS A 235 5.69 8.02 8.63
N GLN A 236 5.84 8.95 7.67
CA GLN A 236 7.10 9.63 7.39
C GLN A 236 6.99 11.15 7.56
N LEU A 237 5.79 11.72 7.40
CA LEU A 237 5.60 13.16 7.22
C LEU A 237 4.81 13.85 8.36
N GLN A 238 4.55 13.19 9.49
CA GLN A 238 3.70 13.77 10.56
C GLN A 238 4.12 15.17 11.04
N PRO A 239 5.44 15.48 11.20
CA PRO A 239 5.86 16.82 11.61
C PRO A 239 5.72 17.88 10.51
N VAL A 240 5.55 17.47 9.25
CA VAL A 240 5.50 18.36 8.09
C VAL A 240 4.11 18.99 7.96
N PRO A 241 3.99 20.32 7.81
CA PRO A 241 2.71 20.98 7.53
C PRO A 241 2.00 20.35 6.34
N TYR A 242 0.69 20.11 6.45
CA TYR A 242 -0.05 19.31 5.48
C TYR A 242 0.04 19.84 4.04
N ALA A 243 0.00 21.16 3.85
CA ALA A 243 0.18 21.77 2.54
C ALA A 243 1.53 21.42 1.89
N LEU A 244 2.59 21.26 2.68
CA LEU A 244 3.91 20.85 2.21
C LEU A 244 3.97 19.35 1.95
N GLN A 245 3.18 18.52 2.66
CA GLN A 245 3.00 17.11 2.30
C GLN A 245 2.38 16.97 0.90
N LEU A 246 1.38 17.78 0.57
CA LEU A 246 0.76 17.77 -0.76
C LEU A 246 1.73 18.19 -1.87
N LYS A 247 2.59 19.19 -1.60
CA LYS A 247 3.67 19.60 -2.52
C LYS A 247 4.72 18.49 -2.68
N HIS A 248 5.08 17.80 -1.61
CA HIS A 248 5.97 16.64 -1.66
C HIS A 248 5.41 15.56 -2.57
N LYS A 249 4.12 15.22 -2.41
CA LYS A 249 3.42 14.23 -3.23
C LYS A 249 3.31 14.66 -4.70
N GLN A 250 3.09 15.95 -4.97
CA GLN A 250 3.10 16.49 -6.33
C GLN A 250 4.48 16.34 -6.98
N ARG A 251 5.56 16.67 -6.24
CA ARG A 251 6.94 16.47 -6.68
C ARG A 251 7.25 14.99 -6.94
N THR A 252 6.71 14.08 -6.14
CA THR A 252 6.89 12.63 -6.35
C THR A 252 6.32 12.19 -7.71
N VAL A 253 5.14 12.69 -8.10
CA VAL A 253 4.56 12.43 -9.44
C VAL A 253 5.44 13.04 -10.54
N ASP A 254 5.87 14.29 -10.39
CA ASP A 254 6.75 14.99 -11.35
C ASP A 254 8.06 14.21 -11.62
N LEU A 255 8.75 13.82 -10.55
CA LEU A 255 9.99 13.06 -10.65
C LEU A 255 9.78 11.67 -11.24
N ALA A 256 8.64 11.02 -10.96
CA ALA A 256 8.33 9.73 -11.55
C ALA A 256 8.27 9.82 -13.09
N TYR A 257 7.58 10.83 -13.63
CA TYR A 257 7.48 11.00 -15.08
C TYR A 257 8.79 11.44 -15.72
N LYS A 258 9.54 12.35 -15.09
CA LYS A 258 10.87 12.75 -15.58
C LYS A 258 11.85 11.59 -15.66
N ARG A 259 11.80 10.65 -14.71
CA ARG A 259 12.76 9.55 -14.60
C ARG A 259 12.35 8.30 -15.39
N TYR A 260 11.05 8.00 -15.45
CA TYR A 260 10.58 6.68 -15.89
C TYR A 260 9.65 6.68 -17.10
N SER A 261 9.13 7.83 -17.54
CA SER A 261 8.20 7.85 -18.69
C SER A 261 8.89 7.67 -20.04
N LEU A 262 10.18 8.02 -20.15
CA LEU A 262 10.89 8.06 -21.44
C LEU A 262 10.19 8.93 -22.50
N LEU A 263 9.40 9.91 -22.05
CA LEU A 263 8.74 10.88 -22.90
C LEU A 263 9.56 12.16 -23.00
N ASP A 264 9.46 12.84 -24.14
CA ASP A 264 9.90 14.23 -24.23
C ASP A 264 9.15 15.08 -23.22
N ALA A 265 9.84 16.05 -22.60
CA ALA A 265 9.24 16.92 -21.60
C ALA A 265 8.00 17.68 -22.12
N ALA A 266 7.93 17.95 -23.44
CA ALA A 266 6.78 18.59 -24.07
C ALA A 266 5.52 17.70 -24.12
N LYS A 267 5.67 16.37 -24.00
CA LYS A 267 4.55 15.40 -23.99
C LYS A 267 4.02 15.13 -22.58
N VAL A 268 4.70 15.61 -21.54
CA VAL A 268 4.25 15.49 -20.15
C VAL A 268 3.61 16.82 -19.74
N PRO A 269 2.31 16.86 -19.42
CA PRO A 269 1.65 18.08 -18.99
C PRO A 269 2.17 18.53 -17.62
N GLU A 270 1.88 19.78 -17.25
CA GLU A 270 2.13 20.24 -15.88
C GLU A 270 1.41 19.34 -14.87
N ILE A 271 2.13 18.93 -13.83
CA ILE A 271 1.55 18.13 -12.76
C ILE A 271 0.61 19.01 -11.96
N LEU A 272 -0.68 18.70 -12.00
CA LEU A 272 -1.69 19.44 -11.27
C LEU A 272 -1.52 19.29 -9.75
N PRO A 273 -1.98 20.27 -8.94
CA PRO A 273 -1.91 20.18 -7.49
C PRO A 273 -2.57 18.91 -6.93
N THR A 274 -1.87 18.24 -6.02
CA THR A 274 -2.36 17.04 -5.32
C THR A 274 -3.68 17.33 -4.61
N ILE A 275 -4.70 16.51 -4.85
CA ILE A 275 -5.98 16.61 -4.14
C ILE A 275 -5.81 16.08 -2.71
N ALA A 276 -6.17 16.92 -1.76
CA ALA A 276 -6.13 16.63 -0.33
C ALA A 276 -7.15 15.57 0.08
N SER A 277 -6.81 14.81 1.11
CA SER A 277 -7.77 13.99 1.84
C SER A 277 -8.69 14.87 2.67
N PRO A 278 -10.02 14.63 2.65
CA PRO A 278 -10.93 15.29 3.59
C PRO A 278 -10.62 14.98 5.06
N LYS A 279 -10.06 13.79 5.36
CA LYS A 279 -9.57 13.43 6.70
C LYS A 279 -8.06 13.15 6.68
N GLN A 280 -7.32 13.84 7.54
CA GLN A 280 -5.86 13.67 7.69
C GLN A 280 -5.46 12.68 8.80
N TRP A 281 -6.37 12.47 9.74
CA TRP A 281 -6.28 11.54 10.87
C TRP A 281 -7.57 10.71 10.93
N ALA A 282 -7.55 9.60 11.66
CA ALA A 282 -8.69 8.69 11.79
C ALA A 282 -9.39 8.36 10.45
N TYR A 283 -8.59 8.19 9.38
CA TYR A 283 -9.08 7.92 8.03
C TYR A 283 -8.94 6.45 7.65
N ARG A 284 -8.00 5.73 8.28
CA ARG A 284 -7.55 4.42 7.85
C ARG A 284 -8.49 3.32 8.36
N THR A 285 -9.29 2.78 7.46
CA THR A 285 -10.34 1.77 7.73
C THR A 285 -9.81 0.35 7.86
N LYS A 286 -8.50 0.11 7.66
CA LYS A 286 -7.86 -1.20 7.88
C LYS A 286 -6.47 -1.04 8.47
N ILE A 287 -6.25 -1.71 9.58
CA ILE A 287 -4.91 -1.91 10.15
C ILE A 287 -4.64 -3.38 10.36
N THR A 288 -3.36 -3.75 10.23
CA THR A 288 -2.92 -5.13 10.38
C THR A 288 -1.72 -5.26 11.33
N PRO A 289 -1.89 -5.04 12.65
CA PRO A 289 -0.80 -5.23 13.60
C PRO A 289 -0.27 -6.67 13.60
N HIS A 290 1.04 -6.83 13.71
CA HIS A 290 1.74 -8.11 13.73
C HIS A 290 2.28 -8.39 15.14
N PHE A 291 2.54 -9.67 15.43
CA PHE A 291 3.20 -10.09 16.65
C PHE A 291 4.04 -11.35 16.41
N ASP A 292 5.09 -11.51 17.20
CA ASP A 292 5.92 -12.70 17.19
C ASP A 292 5.39 -13.78 18.13
N ALA A 293 5.57 -15.05 17.76
CA ALA A 293 5.33 -16.15 18.68
C ALA A 293 6.41 -16.19 19.77
N VAL A 294 6.06 -16.79 20.91
CA VAL A 294 6.98 -16.99 22.03
C VAL A 294 8.26 -17.70 21.55
N PRO A 295 9.45 -17.06 21.68
CA PRO A 295 10.71 -17.65 21.27
C PRO A 295 11.02 -18.95 22.02
N LYS A 296 11.75 -19.87 21.38
CA LYS A 296 12.11 -21.16 21.99
C LYS A 296 12.85 -21.02 23.32
N TRP A 297 13.74 -20.03 23.42
CA TRP A 297 14.49 -19.76 24.65
C TRP A 297 13.59 -19.28 25.80
N ALA A 298 12.55 -18.49 25.50
CA ALA A 298 11.60 -18.01 26.50
C ALA A 298 10.72 -19.16 27.01
N LYS A 299 10.28 -20.04 26.11
CA LYS A 299 9.56 -21.28 26.49
C LYS A 299 10.41 -22.19 27.39
N ALA A 300 11.70 -22.33 27.08
CA ALA A 300 12.62 -23.14 27.89
C ALA A 300 12.85 -22.53 29.29
N GLN A 301 12.88 -21.20 29.40
CA GLN A 301 12.96 -20.52 30.70
C GLN A 301 11.70 -20.68 31.54
N GLU A 302 10.50 -20.63 30.94
CA GLU A 302 9.26 -20.91 31.66
C GLU A 302 9.20 -22.36 32.16
N ALA A 303 9.56 -23.33 31.32
CA ALA A 303 9.62 -24.74 31.72
C ALA A 303 10.62 -24.98 32.86
N ALA A 304 11.81 -24.37 32.80
CA ALA A 304 12.81 -24.49 33.85
C ALA A 304 12.37 -23.85 35.18
N LYS A 305 11.59 -22.75 35.12
CA LYS A 305 10.97 -22.13 36.31
C LYS A 305 9.93 -23.03 36.98
N GLU A 306 9.18 -23.79 36.19
CA GLU A 306 8.22 -24.77 36.72
C GLU A 306 8.91 -25.99 37.35
N GLU A 307 10.06 -26.42 36.82
CA GLU A 307 10.80 -27.60 37.30
C GLU A 307 11.71 -27.31 38.51
N ASN A 308 12.39 -26.16 38.56
CA ASN A 308 13.28 -25.80 39.68
C ASN A 308 13.33 -24.28 39.93
N PRO A 309 12.54 -23.75 40.90
CA PRO A 309 12.43 -22.32 41.16
C PRO A 309 13.73 -21.62 41.56
N GLU A 310 14.69 -22.34 42.16
CA GLU A 310 15.93 -21.77 42.70
C GLU A 310 16.99 -21.50 41.61
N ASP A 311 17.06 -22.34 40.57
CA ASP A 311 17.99 -22.22 39.43
C ASP A 311 17.58 -21.12 38.42
N ALA A 312 16.30 -20.72 38.41
CA ALA A 312 15.78 -19.70 37.50
C ALA A 312 16.32 -18.28 37.78
N SER A 313 16.91 -18.06 38.96
CA SER A 313 17.46 -16.77 39.39
C SER A 313 18.77 -16.39 38.69
N LEU A 314 19.53 -17.37 38.16
CA LEU A 314 20.84 -17.14 37.52
C LEU A 314 20.74 -16.69 36.05
N ASN A 315 19.57 -16.79 35.41
CA ASN A 315 19.31 -16.42 34.01
C ASN A 315 18.20 -15.34 33.85
N ALA A 316 17.89 -14.61 34.92
CA ALA A 316 16.70 -13.76 35.04
C ALA A 316 16.71 -12.45 34.23
N GLU A 317 17.82 -12.06 33.60
CA GLU A 317 17.92 -10.74 32.95
C GLU A 317 17.09 -10.61 31.66
N ARG A 318 16.80 -11.73 30.97
CA ARG A 318 16.13 -11.70 29.67
C ARG A 318 14.65 -12.08 29.80
N THR A 319 13.78 -11.09 29.99
CA THR A 319 12.33 -11.30 29.96
C THR A 319 11.79 -11.08 28.54
N TRP A 320 11.02 -12.03 28.02
CA TRP A 320 10.30 -11.86 26.76
C TRP A 320 8.93 -11.25 27.00
N THR A 321 8.54 -10.28 26.16
CA THR A 321 7.20 -9.69 26.15
C THR A 321 6.59 -9.80 24.76
N CYS A 322 5.29 -10.12 24.71
CA CYS A 322 4.53 -10.14 23.46
C CYS A 322 4.27 -8.71 23.00
N LYS A 323 5.05 -8.26 22.01
CA LYS A 323 4.84 -6.99 21.31
C LYS A 323 3.85 -7.19 20.17
N ILE A 324 2.89 -6.28 20.05
CA ILE A 324 1.86 -6.30 19.01
C ILE A 324 1.82 -4.91 18.37
N GLY A 325 2.03 -4.82 17.06
CA GLY A 325 2.04 -3.52 16.38
C GLY A 325 2.63 -3.58 14.99
N PHE A 326 3.44 -2.58 14.62
CA PHE A 326 4.02 -2.49 13.28
C PHE A 326 5.54 -2.62 13.31
N ASP A 327 6.13 -2.89 12.16
CA ASP A 327 7.58 -2.99 12.04
C ASP A 327 8.25 -1.64 12.36
N ARG A 328 9.39 -1.71 13.03
CA ARG A 328 10.25 -0.56 13.26
C ARG A 328 10.95 -0.15 11.96
N LYS A 329 11.17 1.16 11.78
CA LYS A 329 12.03 1.68 10.72
C LYS A 329 13.49 1.61 11.17
N GLY A 330 14.39 1.17 10.29
CA GLY A 330 15.84 1.09 10.57
C GLY A 330 16.26 -0.13 11.41
N MET A 331 15.42 -0.53 12.38
CA MET A 331 15.67 -1.69 13.25
C MET A 331 14.73 -2.87 12.97
N PRO A 332 15.20 -4.12 13.14
CA PRO A 332 14.32 -5.28 13.04
C PRO A 332 13.36 -5.38 14.24
N GLY A 333 12.19 -5.96 13.99
CA GLY A 333 11.22 -6.37 15.01
C GLY A 333 10.01 -5.45 15.12
N VAL A 334 9.02 -5.96 15.85
CA VAL A 334 7.72 -5.31 16.07
C VAL A 334 7.83 -4.23 17.15
N LEU A 335 7.34 -3.04 16.84
CA LEU A 335 7.07 -1.98 17.81
C LEU A 335 5.73 -2.27 18.49
N ASP A 336 5.72 -2.32 19.82
CA ASP A 336 4.47 -2.50 20.55
C ASP A 336 3.67 -1.19 20.54
N ILE A 337 2.44 -1.21 20.03
CA ILE A 337 1.59 -0.02 19.94
C ILE A 337 0.19 -0.29 20.51
N GLU A 338 -0.29 0.61 21.36
CA GLU A 338 -1.66 0.60 21.87
C GLU A 338 -2.68 1.26 20.94
N GLU A 339 -2.23 2.15 20.05
CA GLU A 339 -3.09 2.98 19.22
C GLU A 339 -2.39 3.42 17.93
N CYS A 340 -3.18 3.83 16.94
CA CYS A 340 -2.70 4.40 15.70
C CYS A 340 -3.59 5.61 15.34
N PRO A 341 -3.11 6.85 15.48
CA PRO A 341 -3.94 8.06 15.26
C PRO A 341 -4.48 8.23 13.83
N ILE A 342 -3.88 7.56 12.85
CA ILE A 342 -4.41 7.56 11.47
C ILE A 342 -5.49 6.49 11.27
N ALA A 343 -5.60 5.49 12.14
CA ALA A 343 -6.67 4.49 12.15
C ALA A 343 -7.95 5.07 12.74
N THR A 344 -9.11 4.61 12.26
CA THR A 344 -10.40 5.08 12.76
C THR A 344 -10.60 4.74 14.24
N ASP A 345 -11.44 5.53 14.92
CA ASP A 345 -11.66 5.40 16.35
C ASP A 345 -12.21 4.02 16.74
N VAL A 346 -13.07 3.43 15.90
CA VAL A 346 -13.61 2.09 16.13
C VAL A 346 -12.52 1.02 16.12
N LEU A 347 -11.48 1.18 15.29
CA LEU A 347 -10.35 0.25 15.26
C LEU A 347 -9.45 0.43 16.48
N ASN A 348 -9.19 1.68 16.89
CA ASN A 348 -8.42 1.95 18.11
C ASN A 348 -9.14 1.42 19.36
N ALA A 349 -10.47 1.59 19.44
CA ALA A 349 -11.29 1.02 20.51
C ALA A 349 -11.23 -0.51 20.55
N LYS A 350 -11.18 -1.17 19.37
CA LYS A 350 -11.09 -2.63 19.26
C LYS A 350 -9.67 -3.18 19.48
N LEU A 351 -8.63 -2.39 19.22
CA LEU A 351 -7.24 -2.83 19.31
C LEU A 351 -6.84 -3.29 20.71
N GLY A 352 -7.25 -2.56 21.76
CA GLY A 352 -6.95 -2.91 23.15
C GLY A 352 -7.43 -4.32 23.55
N PRO A 353 -8.74 -4.63 23.42
CA PRO A 353 -9.26 -5.97 23.67
C PRO A 353 -8.62 -7.07 22.82
N GLU A 354 -8.33 -6.81 21.54
CA GLU A 354 -7.66 -7.80 20.69
C GLU A 354 -6.21 -8.05 21.13
N ARG A 355 -5.48 -6.99 21.55
CA ARG A 355 -4.14 -7.13 22.13
C ARG A 355 -4.17 -8.01 23.38
N GLN A 356 -5.15 -7.80 24.27
CA GLN A 356 -5.31 -8.62 25.47
C GLN A 356 -5.58 -10.09 25.12
N ARG A 357 -6.53 -10.35 24.21
CA ARG A 357 -6.83 -11.71 23.73
C ARG A 357 -5.59 -12.41 23.20
N ILE A 358 -4.75 -11.73 22.43
CA ILE A 358 -3.51 -12.31 21.90
C ILE A 358 -2.51 -12.57 23.02
N LYS A 359 -2.31 -11.64 23.94
CA LYS A 359 -1.41 -11.84 25.08
C LYS A 359 -1.82 -13.05 25.93
N GLU A 360 -3.11 -13.25 26.16
CA GLU A 360 -3.67 -14.39 26.90
C GLU A 360 -3.55 -15.72 26.13
N THR A 361 -3.62 -15.68 24.79
CA THR A 361 -3.62 -16.88 23.93
C THR A 361 -2.29 -17.12 23.22
N ILE A 362 -1.24 -16.36 23.54
CA ILE A 362 0.02 -16.32 22.78
C ILE A 362 0.73 -17.68 22.70
N SER A 363 0.57 -18.51 23.73
CA SER A 363 1.12 -19.87 23.81
C SER A 363 0.56 -20.81 22.73
N THR A 364 -0.65 -20.53 22.22
CA THR A 364 -1.30 -21.32 21.17
C THR A 364 -0.68 -21.11 19.79
N PHE A 365 0.07 -20.02 19.60
CA PHE A 365 0.68 -19.67 18.31
C PHE A 365 2.05 -20.34 18.15
N LYS A 366 2.20 -21.10 17.05
CA LYS A 366 3.47 -21.74 16.68
C LYS A 366 4.43 -20.79 15.94
N ARG A 367 3.89 -19.72 15.36
CA ARG A 367 4.59 -18.71 14.57
C ARG A 367 3.94 -17.35 14.81
N GLY A 368 4.68 -16.28 14.56
CA GLY A 368 4.11 -14.94 14.54
C GLY A 368 2.94 -14.85 13.56
N ALA A 369 2.02 -13.94 13.83
CA ALA A 369 0.82 -13.76 13.03
C ALA A 369 0.44 -12.29 12.93
N THR A 370 -0.59 -12.03 12.14
CA THR A 370 -1.12 -10.70 11.87
C THR A 370 -2.57 -10.64 12.33
N LEU A 371 -2.91 -9.61 13.10
CA LEU A 371 -4.27 -9.24 13.40
C LEU A 371 -4.86 -8.48 12.24
N LEU A 372 -6.12 -8.72 11.95
CA LEU A 372 -6.90 -7.90 11.03
C LEU A 372 -7.90 -7.10 11.86
N LEU A 373 -7.90 -5.80 11.67
CA LEU A 373 -8.96 -4.92 12.17
C LEU A 373 -9.44 -4.10 10.98
N ARG A 374 -10.71 -4.27 10.61
CA ARG A 374 -11.36 -3.57 9.51
C ARG A 374 -12.58 -2.84 10.03
N ASP A 375 -12.64 -1.55 9.74
CA ASP A 375 -13.79 -0.71 9.97
C ASP A 375 -14.90 -1.07 8.96
N SER A 376 -16.14 -1.13 9.42
CA SER A 376 -17.31 -1.48 8.63
C SER A 376 -18.53 -0.77 9.16
N LEU A 377 -19.42 -0.35 8.26
CA LEU A 377 -20.82 -0.11 8.61
C LEU A 377 -21.43 -1.42 9.15
N PRO A 378 -22.45 -1.34 10.02
CA PRO A 378 -23.22 -2.52 10.39
C PRO A 378 -23.88 -3.12 9.13
N ALA A 379 -24.12 -4.43 9.15
CA ALA A 379 -24.88 -5.05 8.07
C ALA A 379 -26.27 -4.41 8.00
N PRO A 380 -26.72 -3.94 6.81
CA PRO A 380 -28.07 -3.44 6.68
C PRO A 380 -29.10 -4.55 6.93
N ASP A 381 -30.25 -4.19 7.50
CA ASP A 381 -31.36 -5.11 7.74
C ASP A 381 -32.68 -4.51 7.20
N PRO A 382 -33.30 -5.09 6.16
CA PRO A 382 -32.83 -6.25 5.40
C PRO A 382 -31.60 -5.94 4.54
N LEU A 383 -30.86 -6.97 4.14
CA LEU A 383 -29.77 -6.82 3.18
C LEU A 383 -30.31 -6.35 1.82
N PRO A 384 -29.71 -5.32 1.19
CA PRO A 384 -30.09 -4.89 -0.14
C PRO A 384 -29.93 -6.01 -1.17
N SER A 385 -30.81 -6.01 -2.17
CA SER A 385 -30.80 -6.97 -3.27
C SER A 385 -31.14 -6.29 -4.58
N LYS A 386 -31.15 -7.06 -5.68
CA LYS A 386 -31.55 -6.58 -7.00
C LYS A 386 -33.00 -6.06 -7.00
N GLU A 387 -33.87 -6.73 -6.25
CA GLU A 387 -35.30 -6.45 -6.16
C GLU A 387 -35.60 -5.31 -5.18
N LYS A 388 -34.75 -5.13 -4.17
CA LYS A 388 -34.81 -4.04 -3.19
C LYS A 388 -33.43 -3.41 -3.05
N PRO A 389 -33.05 -2.50 -3.98
CA PRO A 389 -31.76 -1.84 -3.93
C PRO A 389 -31.55 -1.03 -2.64
N PHE A 390 -30.29 -0.74 -2.36
CA PHE A 390 -29.87 0.04 -1.21
C PHE A 390 -30.51 1.42 -1.22
N ASP A 391 -31.13 1.77 -0.10
CA ASP A 391 -31.61 3.12 0.15
C ASP A 391 -30.48 3.93 0.82
N VAL A 392 -30.04 5.00 0.18
CA VAL A 392 -28.97 5.89 0.67
C VAL A 392 -29.27 6.44 2.07
N SER A 393 -30.55 6.60 2.43
CA SER A 393 -30.99 7.10 3.74
C SER A 393 -30.83 6.08 4.87
N THR A 394 -30.55 4.80 4.55
CA THR A 394 -30.29 3.73 5.53
C THR A 394 -29.15 4.08 6.50
N PHE A 395 -28.12 4.77 5.99
CA PHE A 395 -26.97 5.19 6.77
C PHE A 395 -26.69 6.68 6.60
N ASP A 396 -26.58 7.37 7.72
CA ASP A 396 -26.17 8.76 7.82
C ASP A 396 -24.71 8.88 8.31
N ALA A 397 -24.22 10.11 8.42
CA ALA A 397 -22.86 10.39 8.88
C ALA A 397 -22.59 10.03 10.35
N ASN A 398 -23.63 9.78 11.14
CA ASN A 398 -23.55 9.45 12.57
C ASN A 398 -23.76 7.96 12.86
N THR A 399 -24.00 7.16 11.81
CA THR A 399 -24.22 5.73 11.94
C THR A 399 -22.99 5.11 12.61
N PRO A 400 -23.14 4.38 13.74
CA PRO A 400 -22.01 3.81 14.45
C PRO A 400 -21.41 2.65 13.65
N HIS A 401 -20.11 2.70 13.45
CA HIS A 401 -19.34 1.64 12.79
C HIS A 401 -18.99 0.52 13.76
N ILE A 402 -18.60 -0.64 13.20
CA ILE A 402 -18.10 -1.81 13.92
C ILE A 402 -16.69 -2.17 13.44
N ALA A 403 -15.90 -2.78 14.32
CA ALA A 403 -14.58 -3.31 13.98
C ALA A 403 -14.65 -4.83 13.77
N VAL A 404 -14.49 -5.25 12.52
CA VAL A 404 -14.47 -6.65 12.09
C VAL A 404 -13.04 -7.19 12.16
N THR A 405 -12.88 -8.34 12.82
CA THR A 405 -11.55 -8.97 13.00
C THR A 405 -11.41 -10.31 12.29
N ASN A 406 -12.52 -10.92 11.88
CA ASN A 406 -12.51 -12.13 11.07
C ASN A 406 -12.31 -11.78 9.60
N HIS A 407 -11.16 -12.18 9.03
CA HIS A 407 -10.81 -11.91 7.64
C HIS A 407 -11.77 -12.46 6.58
N LYS A 408 -12.72 -13.34 6.94
CA LYS A 408 -13.74 -13.90 6.02
C LYS A 408 -15.11 -13.23 6.13
N GLU A 409 -15.31 -12.44 7.18
CA GLU A 409 -16.59 -11.80 7.43
C GLU A 409 -16.84 -10.69 6.41
N ALA A 410 -18.10 -10.49 6.04
CA ALA A 410 -18.49 -9.42 5.14
C ALA A 410 -18.39 -8.08 5.86
N VAL A 411 -17.78 -7.10 5.21
CA VAL A 411 -17.78 -5.71 5.62
C VAL A 411 -18.61 -4.89 4.65
N TYR A 412 -19.06 -3.73 5.10
CA TYR A 412 -19.92 -2.81 4.38
C TYR A 412 -19.33 -1.41 4.43
N GLU A 413 -19.25 -0.75 3.28
CA GLU A 413 -18.71 0.60 3.13
C GLU A 413 -19.62 1.41 2.20
N LYS A 414 -19.94 2.64 2.58
CA LYS A 414 -20.70 3.57 1.73
C LYS A 414 -19.73 4.49 1.00
N VAL A 415 -19.85 4.58 -0.32
CA VAL A 415 -19.09 5.51 -1.17
C VAL A 415 -20.08 6.33 -1.99
N GLY A 416 -20.26 7.60 -1.62
CA GLY A 416 -21.34 8.42 -2.17
C GLY A 416 -22.70 7.78 -1.89
N ASP A 417 -23.46 7.51 -2.96
CA ASP A 417 -24.81 6.94 -2.89
C ASP A 417 -24.81 5.40 -2.94
N TYR A 418 -23.63 4.76 -2.96
CA TYR A 418 -23.52 3.33 -3.20
C TYR A 418 -23.02 2.58 -1.98
N LEU A 419 -23.58 1.39 -1.76
CA LEU A 419 -23.11 0.45 -0.74
C LEU A 419 -22.23 -0.63 -1.36
N PHE A 420 -21.05 -0.83 -0.80
CA PHE A 420 -20.12 -1.89 -1.16
C PHE A 420 -20.05 -2.94 -0.06
N SER A 421 -20.01 -4.20 -0.46
CA SER A 421 -19.77 -5.35 0.41
C SER A 421 -18.65 -6.21 -0.15
N PHE A 422 -17.72 -6.57 0.72
CA PHE A 422 -16.59 -7.44 0.40
C PHE A 422 -16.12 -8.14 1.67
N SER A 423 -15.29 -9.17 1.54
CA SER A 423 -14.73 -9.87 2.70
C SER A 423 -13.67 -9.00 3.38
N ALA A 424 -13.63 -8.95 4.71
CA ALA A 424 -12.74 -8.08 5.50
C ALA A 424 -11.24 -8.23 5.15
N GLY A 425 -10.84 -9.44 4.75
CA GLY A 425 -9.49 -9.75 4.29
C GLY A 425 -9.12 -9.16 2.93
N SER A 426 -10.12 -8.92 2.09
CA SER A 426 -9.95 -8.47 0.70
C SER A 426 -9.43 -7.05 0.59
N PHE A 427 -8.99 -6.68 -0.62
CA PHE A 427 -8.60 -5.31 -0.91
C PHE A 427 -9.82 -4.43 -1.14
N PHE A 428 -9.82 -3.27 -0.49
CA PHE A 428 -10.64 -2.11 -0.77
C PHE A 428 -9.90 -0.90 -0.22
N GLN A 429 -10.12 0.27 -0.81
CA GLN A 429 -9.40 1.48 -0.43
C GLN A 429 -9.52 1.75 1.08
N ASN A 430 -8.40 2.08 1.72
CA ASN A 430 -8.33 2.20 3.18
C ASN A 430 -8.68 3.61 3.68
N ASN A 431 -8.90 4.56 2.78
CA ASN A 431 -9.32 5.91 3.12
C ASN A 431 -10.62 6.18 2.38
N ASN A 432 -11.76 5.92 3.04
CA ASN A 432 -13.06 6.14 2.41
C ASN A 432 -13.31 7.64 2.14
N SER A 433 -12.79 8.53 3.00
CA SER A 433 -13.10 9.97 2.93
C SER A 433 -12.71 10.62 1.60
N ILE A 434 -11.63 10.17 0.96
CA ILE A 434 -11.15 10.73 -0.32
C ILE A 434 -11.75 10.05 -1.55
N LEU A 435 -12.50 8.95 -1.40
CA LEU A 435 -13.05 8.23 -2.56
C LEU A 435 -14.04 9.07 -3.36
N ILE A 436 -14.85 9.90 -2.71
CA ILE A 436 -15.78 10.81 -3.39
C ILE A 436 -14.99 11.85 -4.22
N PRO A 437 -14.03 12.61 -3.67
CA PRO A 437 -13.15 13.46 -4.48
C PRO A 437 -12.44 12.75 -5.64
N LEU A 438 -11.99 11.50 -5.43
CA LEU A 438 -11.32 10.70 -6.44
C LEU A 438 -12.27 10.32 -7.60
N THR A 439 -13.42 9.72 -7.29
CA THR A 439 -14.38 9.29 -8.31
C THR A 439 -15.01 10.49 -9.02
N ASP A 440 -15.26 11.59 -8.31
CA ASP A 440 -15.70 12.85 -8.91
C ASP A 440 -14.67 13.42 -9.89
N TYR A 441 -13.39 13.37 -9.55
CA TYR A 441 -12.33 13.79 -10.45
C TYR A 441 -12.26 12.87 -11.67
N VAL A 442 -12.28 11.55 -11.49
CA VAL A 442 -12.30 10.59 -12.60
C VAL A 442 -13.48 10.86 -13.52
N LYS A 443 -14.68 11.08 -12.97
CA LYS A 443 -15.88 11.48 -13.75
C LYS A 443 -15.64 12.76 -14.55
N LYS A 444 -15.16 13.83 -13.92
CA LYS A 444 -14.88 15.12 -14.59
C LYS A 444 -13.75 15.01 -15.61
N ALA A 445 -12.77 14.16 -15.34
CA ALA A 445 -11.68 13.85 -16.26
C ALA A 445 -12.21 13.10 -17.48
N ILE A 446 -13.15 12.17 -17.35
CA ILE A 446 -13.74 11.49 -18.51
C ILE A 446 -14.62 12.46 -19.32
N PHE A 447 -15.42 13.28 -18.61
CA PHE A 447 -16.40 14.21 -19.18
C PHE A 447 -16.07 15.69 -18.86
N PRO A 448 -15.00 16.26 -19.45
CA PRO A 448 -14.63 17.64 -19.18
C PRO A 448 -15.72 18.61 -19.65
N PRO A 449 -16.11 19.61 -18.82
CA PRO A 449 -17.13 20.58 -19.18
C PRO A 449 -16.79 21.32 -20.48
N GLY A 450 -17.76 21.41 -21.40
CA GLY A 450 -17.59 22.12 -22.67
C GLY A 450 -16.77 21.37 -23.74
N SER A 451 -16.37 20.13 -23.48
CA SER A 451 -15.66 19.33 -24.47
C SER A 451 -16.54 18.96 -25.66
N THR A 452 -16.00 19.16 -26.86
CA THR A 452 -16.61 18.74 -28.13
C THR A 452 -16.13 17.35 -28.57
N ALA A 453 -15.25 16.71 -27.80
CA ALA A 453 -14.75 15.37 -28.10
C ALA A 453 -15.89 14.35 -28.07
N LYS A 454 -15.73 13.25 -28.83
CA LYS A 454 -16.69 12.14 -28.83
C LYS A 454 -16.87 11.61 -27.41
N ARG A 455 -18.09 11.69 -26.89
CA ARG A 455 -18.42 11.25 -25.54
C ARG A 455 -18.44 9.72 -25.47
N PRO A 456 -17.68 9.08 -24.55
CA PRO A 456 -17.80 7.65 -24.31
C PRO A 456 -19.19 7.32 -23.73
N THR A 457 -19.81 6.24 -24.22
CA THR A 457 -21.09 5.71 -23.70
C THR A 457 -20.91 4.41 -22.91
N HIS A 458 -19.77 3.74 -23.08
CA HIS A 458 -19.42 2.49 -22.40
C HIS A 458 -18.23 2.69 -21.47
N LEU A 459 -18.24 2.01 -20.32
CA LEU A 459 -17.11 1.97 -19.39
C LEU A 459 -16.54 0.55 -19.32
N VAL A 460 -15.22 0.42 -19.44
CA VAL A 460 -14.49 -0.80 -19.10
C VAL A 460 -13.60 -0.51 -17.88
N ASP A 461 -14.01 -1.01 -16.73
CA ASP A 461 -13.27 -0.92 -15.46
C ASP A 461 -12.31 -2.13 -15.36
N THR A 462 -11.02 -1.89 -15.58
CA THR A 462 -10.00 -2.94 -15.58
C THR A 462 -9.29 -2.98 -14.24
N TYR A 463 -9.00 -4.19 -13.75
CA TYR A 463 -8.57 -4.43 -12.36
C TYR A 463 -9.63 -3.94 -11.36
N CYS A 464 -10.91 -4.14 -11.70
CA CYS A 464 -12.02 -3.48 -11.02
C CYS A 464 -12.20 -3.89 -9.54
N GLY A 465 -11.59 -5.01 -9.11
CA GLY A 465 -11.79 -5.59 -7.80
C GLY A 465 -13.27 -5.74 -7.49
N SER A 466 -13.73 -5.05 -6.45
CA SER A 466 -15.15 -5.05 -6.01
C SER A 466 -16.06 -4.06 -6.76
N GLY A 467 -15.58 -3.44 -7.83
CA GLY A 467 -16.35 -2.60 -8.75
C GLY A 467 -16.44 -1.13 -8.38
N LEU A 468 -15.41 -0.56 -7.72
CA LEU A 468 -15.45 0.84 -7.21
C LEU A 468 -15.81 1.84 -8.33
N PHE A 469 -15.02 1.89 -9.40
CA PHE A 469 -15.24 2.86 -10.48
C PHE A 469 -16.45 2.48 -11.33
N GLY A 470 -16.61 1.20 -11.69
CA GLY A 470 -17.77 0.72 -12.44
C GLY A 470 -19.11 1.10 -11.80
N ILE A 471 -19.23 0.99 -10.47
CA ILE A 471 -20.48 1.31 -9.76
C ILE A 471 -20.62 2.82 -9.56
N THR A 472 -19.58 3.51 -9.08
CA THR A 472 -19.68 4.95 -8.75
C THR A 472 -19.82 5.84 -9.98
N LEU A 473 -19.26 5.45 -11.13
CA LEU A 473 -19.40 6.18 -12.39
C LEU A 473 -20.64 5.77 -13.18
N SER A 474 -21.39 4.78 -12.69
CA SER A 474 -22.48 4.18 -13.44
C SER A 474 -23.56 5.14 -13.97
N PRO A 475 -23.90 6.28 -13.34
CA PRO A 475 -24.90 7.20 -13.88
C PRO A 475 -24.51 7.82 -15.23
N GLU A 476 -23.22 7.84 -15.56
CA GLU A 476 -22.72 8.49 -16.78
C GLU A 476 -22.62 7.56 -18.00
N PHE A 477 -22.83 6.26 -17.80
CA PHE A 477 -22.60 5.24 -18.81
C PHE A 477 -23.84 4.38 -19.06
N GLU A 478 -24.04 4.02 -20.33
CA GLU A 478 -25.12 3.14 -20.78
C GLU A 478 -24.82 1.68 -20.45
N ARG A 479 -23.55 1.28 -20.55
CA ARG A 479 -23.07 -0.07 -20.24
C ARG A 479 -21.72 -0.06 -19.58
N ILE A 480 -21.50 -1.04 -18.70
CA ILE A 480 -20.31 -1.14 -17.88
C ILE A 480 -19.81 -2.58 -17.90
N ALA A 481 -18.55 -2.77 -18.24
CA ALA A 481 -17.85 -4.03 -18.06
C ALA A 481 -16.80 -3.84 -16.95
N GLY A 482 -16.80 -4.70 -15.95
CA GLY A 482 -15.68 -4.83 -15.01
C GLY A 482 -14.90 -6.09 -15.29
N VAL A 483 -13.57 -5.97 -15.38
CA VAL A 483 -12.67 -7.10 -15.61
C VAL A 483 -11.61 -7.16 -14.52
N ASP A 484 -11.46 -8.32 -13.91
CA ASP A 484 -10.43 -8.60 -12.92
C ASP A 484 -10.00 -10.07 -13.01
N VAL A 485 -8.79 -10.34 -12.54
CA VAL A 485 -8.25 -11.71 -12.43
C VAL A 485 -8.72 -12.41 -11.15
N SER A 486 -9.23 -11.67 -10.16
CA SER A 486 -9.73 -12.19 -8.89
C SER A 486 -11.19 -12.64 -9.01
N PRO A 487 -11.48 -13.95 -8.88
CA PRO A 487 -12.86 -14.44 -8.86
C PRO A 487 -13.66 -13.88 -7.68
N GLU A 488 -13.02 -13.70 -6.52
CA GLU A 488 -13.66 -13.12 -5.34
C GLU A 488 -14.00 -11.64 -5.54
N GLY A 489 -13.11 -10.89 -6.20
CA GLY A 489 -13.37 -9.51 -6.60
C GLY A 489 -14.58 -9.39 -7.51
N ILE A 490 -14.61 -10.18 -8.59
CA ILE A 490 -15.73 -10.20 -9.56
C ILE A 490 -17.05 -10.64 -8.90
N ALA A 491 -17.02 -11.63 -8.02
CA ALA A 491 -18.20 -12.02 -7.26
C ALA A 491 -18.70 -10.88 -6.35
N ALA A 492 -17.79 -10.17 -5.69
CA ALA A 492 -18.14 -8.99 -4.90
C ALA A 492 -18.68 -7.86 -5.78
N ALA A 493 -18.09 -7.60 -6.94
CA ALA A 493 -18.55 -6.56 -7.87
C ALA A 493 -19.96 -6.84 -8.39
N GLY A 494 -20.25 -8.09 -8.79
CA GLY A 494 -21.60 -8.51 -9.18
C GLY A 494 -22.62 -8.40 -8.04
N LYS A 495 -22.23 -8.77 -6.81
CA LYS A 495 -23.06 -8.56 -5.61
C LYS A 495 -23.32 -7.07 -5.38
N ASN A 496 -22.29 -6.24 -5.43
CA ASN A 496 -22.38 -4.80 -5.21
C ASN A 496 -23.25 -4.13 -6.27
N ALA A 497 -23.08 -4.48 -7.54
CA ALA A 497 -23.96 -4.01 -8.61
C ALA A 497 -25.43 -4.36 -8.34
N GLY A 498 -25.70 -5.60 -7.90
CA GLY A 498 -27.05 -6.03 -7.54
C GLY A 498 -27.62 -5.29 -6.33
N MET A 499 -26.85 -5.10 -5.26
CA MET A 499 -27.26 -4.33 -4.08
C MET A 499 -27.59 -2.87 -4.42
N ASN A 500 -27.02 -2.32 -5.48
CA ASN A 500 -27.25 -0.94 -5.92
C ASN A 500 -28.20 -0.85 -7.14
N GLY A 501 -28.87 -1.95 -7.53
CA GLY A 501 -29.84 -1.93 -8.63
C GLY A 501 -29.24 -1.71 -10.03
N LEU A 502 -27.96 -2.05 -10.23
CA LEU A 502 -27.22 -1.80 -11.47
C LEU A 502 -27.05 -3.04 -12.36
N GLN A 503 -27.64 -4.17 -11.98
CA GLN A 503 -27.42 -5.47 -12.64
C GLN A 503 -27.69 -5.48 -14.15
N ASP A 504 -28.62 -4.65 -14.64
CA ASP A 504 -29.09 -4.72 -16.03
C ASP A 504 -28.14 -4.04 -17.02
N LYS A 505 -27.24 -3.17 -16.54
CA LYS A 505 -26.25 -2.48 -17.38
C LYS A 505 -24.80 -2.84 -17.07
N THR A 506 -24.57 -3.67 -16.06
CA THR A 506 -23.23 -4.11 -15.66
C THR A 506 -22.96 -5.56 -16.07
N THR A 507 -21.79 -5.83 -16.62
CA THR A 507 -21.25 -7.17 -16.86
C THR A 507 -19.92 -7.31 -16.13
N TRP A 508 -19.71 -8.41 -15.42
CA TRP A 508 -18.49 -8.63 -14.63
C TRP A 508 -17.80 -9.91 -15.11
N LEU A 509 -16.55 -9.77 -15.54
CA LEU A 509 -15.79 -10.82 -16.24
C LEU A 509 -14.55 -11.19 -15.42
N CYS A 510 -14.42 -12.47 -15.09
CA CYS A 510 -13.19 -13.01 -14.53
C CYS A 510 -12.26 -13.38 -15.68
N GLY A 511 -11.37 -12.45 -16.05
CA GLY A 511 -10.46 -12.61 -17.19
C GLY A 511 -9.11 -13.19 -16.76
N LYS A 512 -8.39 -13.83 -17.70
CA LYS A 512 -6.95 -14.09 -17.54
C LYS A 512 -6.18 -12.82 -17.89
N ALA A 513 -4.99 -12.62 -17.31
CA ALA A 513 -4.19 -11.42 -17.58
C ALA A 513 -3.86 -11.25 -19.08
N GLU A 514 -3.72 -12.36 -19.80
CA GLU A 514 -3.37 -12.38 -21.22
C GLU A 514 -4.55 -12.06 -22.15
N ASP A 515 -5.78 -12.06 -21.64
CA ASP A 515 -7.01 -11.88 -22.42
C ASP A 515 -8.06 -11.08 -21.61
N ILE A 516 -7.64 -9.94 -21.07
CA ILE A 516 -8.48 -9.03 -20.27
C ILE A 516 -9.60 -8.43 -21.12
N PHE A 517 -9.36 -8.20 -22.41
CA PHE A 517 -10.36 -7.66 -23.32
C PHE A 517 -11.15 -8.75 -24.07
N GLY A 518 -10.84 -10.03 -23.80
CA GLY A 518 -11.53 -11.18 -24.36
C GLY A 518 -13.02 -11.16 -24.07
N GLY A 519 -13.83 -11.37 -25.12
CA GLY A 519 -15.29 -11.40 -25.01
C GLY A 519 -15.97 -10.03 -24.85
N LEU A 520 -15.24 -8.91 -24.70
CA LEU A 520 -15.85 -7.58 -24.61
C LEU A 520 -16.62 -7.21 -25.87
N ALA A 521 -16.07 -7.49 -27.05
CA ALA A 521 -16.73 -7.25 -28.34
C ALA A 521 -18.04 -8.03 -28.46
N GLU A 522 -18.07 -9.30 -28.03
CA GLU A 522 -19.28 -10.13 -28.01
C GLU A 522 -20.34 -9.60 -27.04
N LYS A 523 -19.93 -8.87 -26.00
CA LYS A 523 -20.81 -8.17 -25.06
C LYS A 523 -21.17 -6.74 -25.53
N GLY A 524 -20.78 -6.37 -26.74
CA GLY A 524 -21.11 -5.08 -27.36
C GLY A 524 -20.26 -3.91 -26.88
N PHE A 525 -19.03 -4.17 -26.43
CA PHE A 525 -18.05 -3.13 -26.10
C PHE A 525 -17.04 -2.98 -27.25
N GLY A 526 -16.94 -1.77 -27.81
CA GLY A 526 -15.93 -1.37 -28.79
C GLY A 526 -15.20 -0.11 -28.30
N GLY A 527 -13.90 0.01 -28.60
CA GLY A 527 -13.10 1.15 -28.12
C GLY A 527 -13.61 2.49 -28.62
N GLU A 528 -14.20 2.53 -29.81
CA GLU A 528 -14.81 3.71 -30.41
C GLU A 528 -16.02 4.24 -29.63
N HIS A 529 -16.52 3.50 -28.64
CA HIS A 529 -17.60 3.90 -27.72
C HIS A 529 -17.16 3.95 -26.26
N SER A 530 -15.95 3.47 -25.95
CA SER A 530 -15.56 3.12 -24.58
C SER A 530 -14.55 4.08 -23.96
N CYS A 531 -14.71 4.28 -22.66
CA CYS A 531 -13.67 4.74 -21.77
C CYS A 531 -13.11 3.53 -21.00
N ILE A 532 -11.81 3.51 -20.74
CA ILE A 532 -11.19 2.54 -19.84
C ILE A 532 -10.77 3.23 -18.54
N VAL A 533 -11.08 2.63 -17.41
CA VAL A 533 -10.42 2.94 -16.13
C VAL A 533 -9.44 1.81 -15.82
N ILE A 534 -8.21 2.16 -15.45
CA ILE A 534 -7.11 1.23 -15.15
C ILE A 534 -6.68 1.46 -13.71
N ASP A 535 -6.85 0.48 -12.82
CA ASP A 535 -6.37 0.53 -11.42
C ASP A 535 -5.48 -0.70 -11.10
N PRO A 536 -4.29 -0.81 -11.71
CA PRO A 536 -3.50 -2.02 -11.65
C PRO A 536 -2.79 -2.18 -10.30
N PRO A 537 -2.27 -3.38 -9.99
CA PRO A 537 -1.42 -3.58 -8.82
C PRO A 537 -0.13 -2.74 -8.88
N ARG A 538 0.61 -2.65 -7.76
CA ARG A 538 1.86 -1.87 -7.65
C ARG A 538 2.93 -2.13 -8.73
N LYS A 539 2.89 -3.29 -9.40
CA LYS A 539 3.79 -3.63 -10.51
C LYS A 539 3.44 -2.93 -11.84
N GLY A 540 2.30 -2.25 -11.90
CA GLY A 540 1.72 -1.69 -13.12
C GLY A 540 1.07 -2.75 -14.01
N CYS A 541 0.80 -2.38 -15.25
CA CYS A 541 0.32 -3.25 -16.31
C CYS A 541 1.44 -4.11 -16.87
N ASP A 542 1.09 -5.29 -17.38
CA ASP A 542 2.01 -6.10 -18.19
C ASP A 542 1.86 -5.77 -19.68
N THR A 543 2.85 -6.18 -20.47
CA THR A 543 2.84 -5.93 -21.93
C THR A 543 1.60 -6.48 -22.61
N PRO A 544 1.11 -7.71 -22.33
CA PRO A 544 -0.12 -8.21 -22.94
C PRO A 544 -1.33 -7.30 -22.71
N PHE A 545 -1.51 -6.72 -21.51
CA PHE A 545 -2.57 -5.76 -21.27
C PHE A 545 -2.40 -4.48 -22.10
N LEU A 546 -1.19 -3.90 -22.14
CA LEU A 546 -0.92 -2.67 -22.88
C LEU A 546 -1.10 -2.85 -24.40
N GLU A 547 -0.74 -4.02 -24.92
CA GLU A 547 -1.00 -4.43 -26.31
C GLU A 547 -2.50 -4.51 -26.61
N GLN A 548 -3.26 -5.19 -25.75
CA GLN A 548 -4.72 -5.28 -25.89
C GLN A 548 -5.38 -3.91 -25.78
N PHE A 549 -4.90 -3.02 -24.91
CA PHE A 549 -5.37 -1.65 -24.79
C PHE A 549 -5.22 -0.89 -26.12
N LEU A 550 -4.06 -0.95 -26.75
CA LEU A 550 -3.82 -0.26 -28.03
C LEU A 550 -4.65 -0.84 -29.17
N ASN A 551 -4.92 -2.15 -29.14
CA ASN A 551 -5.78 -2.83 -30.11
C ASN A 551 -7.27 -2.49 -29.89
N PHE A 552 -7.71 -2.44 -28.63
CA PHE A 552 -9.08 -2.06 -28.29
C PHE A 552 -9.34 -0.59 -28.65
N LYS A 553 -8.33 0.27 -28.52
CA LYS A 553 -8.34 1.68 -28.96
C LYS A 553 -9.49 2.51 -28.36
N PRO A 554 -9.60 2.61 -27.02
CA PRO A 554 -10.65 3.42 -26.37
C PRO A 554 -10.53 4.93 -26.68
N LEU A 555 -11.65 5.64 -26.66
CA LEU A 555 -11.65 7.11 -26.82
C LEU A 555 -10.87 7.82 -25.69
N THR A 556 -10.91 7.26 -24.49
CA THR A 556 -10.32 7.83 -23.28
C THR A 556 -9.86 6.73 -22.36
N ALA A 557 -8.74 6.96 -21.68
CA ALA A 557 -8.30 6.11 -20.59
C ALA A 557 -7.95 6.93 -19.36
N VAL A 558 -8.39 6.47 -18.20
CA VAL A 558 -8.02 7.04 -16.90
C VAL A 558 -7.22 6.00 -16.14
N TYR A 559 -5.92 6.24 -16.00
CA TYR A 559 -5.01 5.37 -15.27
C TYR A 559 -4.88 5.88 -13.84
N VAL A 560 -5.43 5.14 -12.88
CA VAL A 560 -5.28 5.33 -11.44
C VAL A 560 -4.15 4.43 -10.94
N SER A 561 -3.22 4.94 -10.14
CA SER A 561 -2.11 4.12 -9.63
C SER A 561 -1.63 4.55 -8.26
N CYS A 562 -1.39 3.57 -7.39
CA CYS A 562 -0.67 3.74 -6.13
C CYS A 562 0.87 3.66 -6.26
N ASN A 563 1.38 3.38 -7.47
CA ASN A 563 2.81 3.44 -7.79
C ASN A 563 3.00 4.33 -9.03
N VAL A 564 3.37 5.59 -8.79
CA VAL A 564 3.58 6.61 -9.83
C VAL A 564 4.70 6.23 -10.80
N HIS A 565 5.68 5.43 -10.37
CA HIS A 565 6.86 5.10 -11.19
C HIS A 565 6.53 4.06 -12.26
N THR A 566 5.76 3.02 -11.92
CA THR A 566 5.27 2.05 -12.90
C THR A 566 4.16 2.65 -13.78
N GLN A 567 3.34 3.56 -13.25
CA GLN A 567 2.39 4.32 -14.07
C GLN A 567 3.12 5.15 -15.13
N ALA A 568 4.17 5.89 -14.75
CA ALA A 568 4.98 6.67 -15.69
C ALA A 568 5.57 5.80 -16.80
N ARG A 569 6.12 4.63 -16.45
CA ARG A 569 6.61 3.62 -17.41
C ARG A 569 5.51 3.22 -18.40
N ASP A 570 4.35 2.82 -17.89
CA ASP A 570 3.27 2.27 -18.71
C ASP A 570 2.67 3.32 -19.64
N ILE A 571 2.38 4.52 -19.13
CA ILE A 571 1.87 5.64 -19.93
C ILE A 571 2.90 6.08 -20.96
N GLY A 572 4.17 6.15 -20.58
CA GLY A 572 5.27 6.43 -21.49
C GLY A 572 5.33 5.45 -22.66
N TRP A 573 5.22 4.15 -22.36
CA TRP A 573 5.15 3.11 -23.36
C TRP A 573 3.91 3.25 -24.26
N LEU A 574 2.72 3.45 -23.68
CA LEU A 574 1.47 3.61 -24.44
C LEU A 574 1.52 4.76 -25.43
N ILE A 575 2.01 5.93 -25.01
CA ILE A 575 2.11 7.11 -25.89
C ILE A 575 3.09 6.83 -27.04
N ASN A 576 4.31 6.37 -26.72
CA ASN A 576 5.32 6.10 -27.74
C ASN A 576 4.89 5.02 -28.74
N GLU A 577 4.27 3.93 -28.27
CA GLU A 577 3.79 2.86 -29.14
C GLU A 577 2.56 3.25 -29.94
N SER A 578 1.65 4.05 -29.37
CA SER A 578 0.50 4.57 -30.11
C SER A 578 0.90 5.48 -31.25
N GLU A 579 1.93 6.32 -31.08
CA GLU A 579 2.44 7.20 -32.11
C GLU A 579 3.07 6.40 -33.27
N LYS A 580 3.82 5.34 -32.95
CA LYS A 580 4.39 4.41 -33.94
C LYS A 580 3.30 3.69 -34.74
N ARG A 581 2.34 3.04 -34.05
CA ARG A 581 1.23 2.30 -34.68
C ARG A 581 0.26 3.21 -35.42
N GLY A 582 0.17 4.45 -34.96
CA GLY A 582 -0.63 5.49 -35.52
C GLY A 582 -0.23 5.88 -36.93
N GLU A 583 1.06 5.81 -37.25
CA GLU A 583 1.64 6.26 -38.52
C GLU A 583 1.16 7.67 -38.91
N GLY A 584 1.04 8.56 -37.92
CA GLY A 584 0.55 9.93 -38.13
C GLY A 584 -0.96 10.05 -38.38
N LYS A 585 -1.77 9.01 -38.16
CA LYS A 585 -3.24 9.05 -38.26
C LYS A 585 -3.95 9.10 -36.91
N TRP A 586 -3.34 8.55 -35.87
CA TRP A 586 -3.85 8.60 -34.51
C TRP A 586 -2.73 8.41 -33.49
N ARG A 587 -2.94 8.85 -32.25
CA ARG A 587 -2.06 8.54 -31.11
C ARG A 587 -2.79 8.78 -29.80
N TYR A 588 -2.21 8.33 -28.69
CA TYR A 588 -2.63 8.78 -27.37
C TYR A 588 -1.79 9.97 -26.90
N GLU A 589 -2.45 10.93 -26.27
CA GLU A 589 -1.82 12.05 -25.59
C GLU A 589 -2.17 12.04 -24.11
N LEU A 590 -1.20 12.38 -23.26
CA LEU A 590 -1.40 12.55 -21.82
C LEU A 590 -1.97 13.94 -21.58
N GLU A 591 -3.29 14.03 -21.40
CA GLU A 591 -4.03 15.28 -21.24
C GLU A 591 -3.78 15.92 -19.88
N SER A 592 -3.78 15.12 -18.81
CA SER A 592 -3.58 15.63 -17.45
C SER A 592 -3.00 14.58 -16.53
N LEU A 593 -2.33 15.06 -15.48
CA LEU A 593 -1.69 14.24 -14.47
C LEU A 593 -1.79 14.92 -13.11
N ARG A 594 -2.22 14.17 -12.09
CA ARG A 594 -2.46 14.71 -10.75
C ARG A 594 -2.28 13.66 -9.65
N GLY A 595 -1.79 14.09 -8.48
CA GLY A 595 -1.76 13.28 -7.27
C GLY A 595 -3.05 13.33 -6.43
N PHE A 596 -3.30 12.30 -5.64
CA PHE A 596 -4.32 12.19 -4.61
C PHE A 596 -3.67 11.69 -3.33
N ASP A 597 -4.07 12.27 -2.22
CA ASP A 597 -3.55 11.88 -0.92
C ASP A 597 -4.45 10.84 -0.24
N LEU A 598 -4.45 9.56 -0.66
CA LEU A 598 -5.19 8.54 0.10
C LEU A 598 -4.51 8.19 1.42
N PHE A 599 -3.24 8.56 1.59
CA PHE A 599 -2.46 8.24 2.77
C PHE A 599 -1.79 9.48 3.41
N PRO A 600 -2.58 10.40 4.01
CA PRO A 600 -2.03 11.52 4.77
C PRO A 600 -1.01 11.08 5.80
N GLN A 601 -0.05 11.94 6.14
CA GLN A 601 1.07 11.67 7.06
C GLN A 601 2.11 10.65 6.56
N THR A 602 1.89 10.05 5.38
CA THR A 602 2.84 9.17 4.70
C THR A 602 3.35 9.81 3.41
N ALA A 603 4.49 9.33 2.91
CA ALA A 603 5.03 9.78 1.64
C ALA A 603 4.29 9.23 0.40
N HIS A 604 3.40 8.24 0.57
CA HIS A 604 2.66 7.63 -0.54
C HIS A 604 1.74 8.62 -1.25
N VAL A 605 1.63 8.49 -2.56
CA VAL A 605 0.73 9.28 -3.40
C VAL A 605 0.10 8.37 -4.44
N GLU A 606 -1.21 8.48 -4.58
CA GLU A 606 -1.94 7.91 -5.70
C GLU A 606 -1.96 8.94 -6.82
N SER A 607 -1.95 8.49 -8.06
CA SER A 607 -1.94 9.38 -9.21
C SER A 607 -3.00 8.99 -10.21
N VAL A 608 -3.56 10.00 -10.87
CA VAL A 608 -4.49 9.83 -11.98
C VAL A 608 -3.87 10.48 -13.22
N GLY A 609 -3.56 9.67 -14.23
CA GLY A 609 -3.16 10.10 -15.56
C GLY A 609 -4.32 9.90 -16.54
N VAL A 610 -4.61 10.91 -17.36
CA VAL A 610 -5.72 10.88 -18.33
C VAL A 610 -5.15 10.86 -19.74
N LEU A 611 -5.43 9.81 -20.50
CA LEU A 611 -5.04 9.67 -21.88
C LEU A 611 -6.22 9.89 -22.82
N ARG A 612 -6.00 10.62 -23.91
CA ARG A 612 -6.98 10.84 -24.97
C ARG A 612 -6.49 10.26 -26.28
N LEU A 613 -7.37 9.56 -26.97
CA LEU A 613 -7.14 9.23 -28.36
C LEU A 613 -7.31 10.51 -29.19
N VAL A 614 -6.26 10.87 -29.91
CA VAL A 614 -6.26 11.98 -30.87
C VAL A 614 -6.14 11.39 -32.27
N GLU A 615 -7.07 11.75 -33.14
CA GLU A 615 -6.98 11.46 -34.57
C GLU A 615 -6.34 12.66 -35.26
N THR A 616 -5.33 12.41 -36.06
CA THR A 616 -4.61 13.43 -36.83
C THR A 616 -5.08 13.35 -38.27
N ASN A 617 -5.60 14.49 -38.77
CA ASN A 617 -6.12 14.63 -40.14
C ASN A 617 -5.02 14.51 -41.21
#